data_AF-A0A9J7WW84-F1
#
_entry.id   AF-A0A9J7WW84-F1
#
_cell.length_a   1.000
_cell.length_b   1.000
_cell.length_c   1.000
_cell.angle_alpha   90.00
_cell.angle_beta   90.00
_cell.angle_gamma   90.00
#
_symmetry.space_group_name_H-M   'P 1'
#
loop_
_entity.id
_entity.type
_entity.pdbx_description
1 polymer ?
#
loop_
_entity_poly.entity_id
_entity_poly.type
_entity_poly.pdbx_seq_one_letter_code
_entity_poly.pdbx_strand_id
1 'polypeptide(L)'
;LGSVMDCSVRLGSNDTLSNGNRANLDAAKRLAKRLFNLDGFRKCDVARHLSKNNDFSRLVAEEYLRYFNFTEMTLDQALRAFLLEFALTGETQERERILAHFSHQYVHCNSSLALSEDSVHTLTCALMLLNTDLHGHNVGKRMSCTQFIGNLEGLNSGHDFPKELLKALYNSIKNEKLQWTIDEEEMRQSFSELGDHRGESHSRGMKRTGSGLVSPSRAMLYKTGFLVRKVHADCDGKRTPRGKRGWKTFYAVLKGLILYLQKGEYRPDKQLSHEDLKNAVSIHHSLAIRATDYSKRPNVFYLRTADWRVYLFQAPNAEQMQSWITRINTVAAMFSAPPLPAAIGSQKKFSRPLLPSSASKLSQEEQAQAHESRFRSISTELVQLHSYPPDRKVKGRELEEYRLREEYLEFEVNIHTMVQESEKLHVCKKQVHH
;
A
#
# COMPACT_ATOMS: atom_id res chain seq x y z
N LEU A 1 -52.86 -11.88 -51.06
CA LEU A 1 -52.91 -12.30 -49.63
C LEU A 1 -52.48 -13.76 -49.61
N GLY A 2 -51.32 -14.24 -49.18
CA GLY A 2 -50.13 -13.77 -48.46
C GLY A 2 -49.31 -15.06 -48.23
N SER A 3 -48.12 -15.21 -48.80
CA SER A 3 -46.80 -15.09 -48.15
C SER A 3 -46.54 -16.04 -46.98
N VAL A 4 -45.74 -17.09 -47.19
CA VAL A 4 -44.66 -17.61 -46.30
C VAL A 4 -43.67 -18.38 -47.21
N MET A 5 -42.58 -17.77 -47.68
CA MET A 5 -41.23 -17.75 -47.09
C MET A 5 -40.58 -19.14 -46.91
N ASP A 6 -39.88 -19.54 -47.97
CA ASP A 6 -38.78 -20.51 -47.95
C ASP A 6 -37.53 -19.79 -47.42
N CYS A 7 -36.89 -20.35 -46.38
CA CYS A 7 -35.70 -19.79 -45.76
C CYS A 7 -34.66 -20.89 -45.63
N SER A 8 -34.00 -21.20 -46.74
CA SER A 8 -32.76 -21.97 -46.77
C SER A 8 -31.64 -21.11 -46.17
N VAL A 9 -31.20 -21.49 -44.97
CA VAL A 9 -30.12 -20.84 -44.22
C VAL A 9 -28.80 -21.03 -44.96
N ARG A 10 -28.28 -19.95 -45.54
CA ARG A 10 -26.89 -19.86 -46.03
C ARG A 10 -25.92 -19.92 -44.84
N LEU A 11 -24.99 -20.86 -44.88
CA LEU A 11 -23.74 -20.80 -44.09
C LEU A 11 -23.02 -19.47 -44.40
N GLY A 12 -22.77 -18.68 -43.37
CA GLY A 12 -21.96 -17.48 -43.46
C GLY A 12 -21.27 -17.15 -42.14
N SER A 13 -19.95 -16.94 -42.23
CA SER A 13 -19.07 -16.23 -41.28
C SER A 13 -18.42 -17.03 -40.14
N ASN A 14 -17.35 -17.78 -40.47
CA ASN A 14 -16.24 -18.05 -39.53
C ASN A 14 -14.99 -17.18 -39.80
N ASP A 15 -14.88 -16.53 -40.95
CA ASP A 15 -13.67 -15.79 -41.34
C ASP A 15 -13.55 -14.40 -40.71
N THR A 16 -14.66 -13.75 -40.37
CA THR A 16 -14.69 -12.39 -39.81
C THR A 16 -14.21 -12.33 -38.35
N LEU A 17 -14.49 -13.39 -37.56
CA LEU A 17 -14.05 -13.52 -36.17
C LEU A 17 -12.54 -13.82 -36.07
N SER A 18 -12.02 -14.64 -37.00
CA SER A 18 -10.60 -14.98 -37.12
C SER A 18 -9.74 -13.74 -37.42
N ASN A 19 -10.19 -12.90 -38.35
CA ASN A 19 -9.40 -11.74 -38.81
C ASN A 19 -9.33 -10.63 -37.74
N GLY A 20 -10.41 -10.41 -36.98
CA GLY A 20 -10.43 -9.47 -35.85
C GLY A 20 -9.52 -9.90 -34.70
N ASN A 21 -9.47 -11.21 -34.40
CA ASN A 21 -8.64 -11.74 -33.33
C ASN A 21 -7.13 -11.65 -33.67
N ARG A 22 -6.78 -11.84 -34.94
CA ARG A 22 -5.41 -11.70 -35.44
C ARG A 22 -4.91 -10.25 -35.43
N ALA A 23 -5.77 -9.29 -35.83
CA ALA A 23 -5.47 -7.86 -35.75
C ALA A 23 -5.24 -7.39 -34.30
N ASN A 24 -6.03 -7.90 -33.36
CA ASN A 24 -5.88 -7.64 -31.93
C ASN A 24 -4.57 -8.21 -31.38
N LEU A 25 -4.17 -9.41 -31.80
CA LEU A 25 -2.90 -10.02 -31.41
C LEU A 25 -1.69 -9.22 -31.92
N ASP A 26 -1.70 -8.79 -33.19
CA ASP A 26 -0.61 -7.99 -33.75
C ASP A 26 -0.52 -6.60 -33.08
N ALA A 27 -1.66 -6.01 -32.73
CA ALA A 27 -1.70 -4.78 -31.94
C ALA A 27 -1.15 -5.00 -30.52
N ALA A 28 -1.51 -6.12 -29.87
CA ALA A 28 -1.02 -6.48 -28.55
C ALA A 28 0.51 -6.67 -28.55
N LYS A 29 1.06 -7.37 -29.54
CA LYS A 29 2.52 -7.55 -29.74
C LYS A 29 3.25 -6.22 -29.90
N ARG A 30 2.71 -5.30 -30.70
CA ARG A 30 3.30 -3.97 -30.89
C ARG A 30 3.31 -3.17 -29.59
N LEU A 31 2.20 -3.19 -28.85
CA LEU A 31 2.12 -2.48 -27.57
C LEU A 31 3.06 -3.10 -26.53
N ALA A 32 3.05 -4.42 -26.38
CA ALA A 32 3.94 -5.16 -25.48
C ALA A 32 5.42 -4.82 -25.71
N LYS A 33 5.87 -4.79 -26.97
CA LYS A 33 7.24 -4.39 -27.34
C LYS A 33 7.58 -2.97 -26.89
N ARG A 34 6.67 -2.02 -27.11
CA ARG A 34 6.87 -0.61 -26.71
C ARG A 34 6.89 -0.46 -25.19
N LEU A 35 6.03 -1.20 -24.49
CA LEU A 35 5.99 -1.23 -23.03
C LEU A 35 7.29 -1.82 -22.45
N PHE A 36 7.83 -2.90 -23.03
CA PHE A 36 9.07 -3.53 -22.57
C PHE A 36 10.29 -2.62 -22.77
N ASN A 37 10.36 -1.94 -23.91
CA ASN A 37 11.46 -1.00 -24.22
C ASN A 37 11.27 0.40 -23.62
N LEU A 38 10.16 0.64 -22.89
CA LEU A 38 9.78 1.96 -22.36
C LEU A 38 9.71 3.06 -23.44
N ASP A 39 9.29 2.69 -24.67
CA ASP A 39 9.18 3.60 -25.81
C ASP A 39 7.97 4.53 -25.70
N GLY A 40 8.20 5.68 -25.04
CA GLY A 40 7.17 6.67 -24.70
C GLY A 40 6.35 6.30 -23.46
N PHE A 41 6.83 5.36 -22.64
CA PHE A 41 6.17 4.90 -21.42
C PHE A 41 7.12 4.93 -20.22
N ARG A 42 6.60 5.18 -19.03
CA ARG A 42 7.34 4.99 -17.76
C ARG A 42 7.03 3.61 -17.20
N LYS A 43 7.90 3.10 -16.31
CA LYS A 43 7.68 1.80 -15.63
C LYS A 43 6.31 1.70 -14.93
N CYS A 44 5.81 2.79 -14.35
CA CYS A 44 4.47 2.83 -13.73
C CYS A 44 3.31 2.76 -14.73
N ASP A 45 3.51 3.17 -15.98
CA ASP A 45 2.48 3.13 -17.01
C ASP A 45 2.29 1.70 -17.53
N VAL A 46 3.35 0.88 -17.54
CA VAL A 46 3.30 -0.53 -17.92
C VAL A 46 2.26 -1.29 -17.10
N ALA A 47 2.30 -1.17 -15.77
CA ALA A 47 1.36 -1.87 -14.90
C ALA A 47 -0.10 -1.54 -15.19
N ARG A 48 -0.42 -0.28 -15.51
CA ARG A 48 -1.77 0.16 -15.85
C ARG A 48 -2.30 -0.45 -17.15
N HIS A 49 -1.42 -0.80 -18.08
CA HIS A 49 -1.80 -1.48 -19.32
C HIS A 49 -2.03 -2.98 -19.11
N LEU A 50 -1.21 -3.63 -18.27
CA LEU A 50 -1.27 -5.08 -18.06
C LEU A 50 -2.35 -5.50 -17.04
N SER A 51 -2.72 -4.63 -16.09
CA SER A 51 -3.58 -4.99 -14.97
C SER A 51 -5.09 -4.92 -15.25
N LYS A 52 -5.52 -4.45 -16.42
CA LYS A 52 -6.95 -4.28 -16.75
C LYS A 52 -7.62 -5.63 -17.02
N ASN A 53 -8.86 -5.77 -16.55
CA ASN A 53 -9.66 -6.97 -16.76
C ASN A 53 -10.40 -6.93 -18.11
N ASN A 54 -9.66 -7.07 -19.22
CA ASN A 54 -10.22 -7.23 -20.57
C ASN A 54 -9.28 -8.06 -21.45
N ASP A 55 -9.83 -8.66 -22.52
CA ASP A 55 -9.09 -9.58 -23.39
C ASP A 55 -7.85 -8.95 -24.05
N PHE A 56 -7.95 -7.69 -24.48
CA PHE A 56 -6.82 -7.03 -25.12
C PHE A 56 -5.65 -6.84 -24.13
N SER A 57 -5.93 -6.45 -22.89
CA SER A 57 -4.91 -6.24 -21.85
C SER A 57 -4.28 -7.57 -21.43
N ARG A 58 -5.08 -8.64 -21.39
CA ARG A 58 -4.61 -10.02 -21.18
C ARG A 58 -3.63 -10.45 -22.29
N LEU A 59 -3.98 -10.23 -23.57
CA LEU A 59 -3.09 -10.50 -24.71
C LEU A 59 -1.80 -9.67 -24.64
N VAL A 60 -1.89 -8.40 -24.26
CA VAL A 60 -0.71 -7.53 -24.10
C VAL A 60 0.19 -8.04 -22.97
N ALA A 61 -0.38 -8.49 -21.85
CA ALA A 61 0.38 -9.04 -20.73
C ALA A 61 1.08 -10.36 -21.08
N GLU A 62 0.39 -11.26 -21.79
CA GLU A 62 0.96 -12.49 -22.32
C GLU A 62 2.14 -12.20 -23.26
N GLU A 63 1.98 -11.29 -24.22
CA GLU A 63 3.07 -10.92 -25.15
C GLU A 63 4.19 -10.13 -24.47
N TYR A 64 3.89 -9.33 -23.44
CA TYR A 64 4.89 -8.59 -22.67
C TYR A 64 5.78 -9.54 -21.87
N LEU A 65 5.20 -10.56 -21.24
CA LEU A 65 5.99 -11.49 -20.45
C LEU A 65 6.86 -12.44 -21.26
N ARG A 66 6.57 -12.64 -22.56
CA ARG A 66 7.44 -13.39 -23.46
C ARG A 66 8.83 -12.78 -23.65
N TYR A 67 9.01 -11.50 -23.32
CA TYR A 67 10.33 -10.87 -23.33
C TYR A 67 11.18 -11.26 -22.11
N PHE A 68 10.61 -11.91 -21.10
CA PHE A 68 11.34 -12.45 -19.97
C PHE A 68 11.69 -13.91 -20.22
N ASN A 69 12.98 -14.21 -20.17
CA ASN A 69 13.48 -15.57 -20.20
C ASN A 69 13.70 -16.08 -18.76
N PHE A 70 12.87 -17.02 -18.32
CA PHE A 70 12.97 -17.63 -16.99
C PHE A 70 13.52 -19.05 -17.03
N THR A 71 14.00 -19.52 -18.18
CA THR A 71 14.52 -20.88 -18.33
C THR A 71 15.69 -21.12 -17.37
N GLU A 72 15.64 -22.24 -16.64
CA GLU A 72 16.62 -22.66 -15.63
C GLU A 72 16.76 -21.75 -14.40
N MET A 73 15.95 -20.69 -14.31
CA MET A 73 15.90 -19.85 -13.12
C MET A 73 15.03 -20.52 -12.04
N THR A 74 15.44 -20.41 -10.78
CA THR A 74 14.53 -20.74 -9.67
C THR A 74 13.42 -19.69 -9.57
N LEU A 75 12.29 -20.06 -8.96
CA LEU A 75 11.12 -19.18 -8.88
C LEU A 75 11.43 -17.82 -8.25
N ASP A 76 12.25 -17.79 -7.20
CA ASP A 76 12.67 -16.55 -6.55
C ASP A 76 13.58 -15.69 -7.45
N GLN A 77 14.47 -16.30 -8.23
CA GLN A 77 15.34 -15.58 -9.17
C GLN A 77 14.52 -14.97 -10.32
N ALA A 78 13.60 -15.75 -10.89
CA ALA A 78 12.69 -15.29 -11.93
C ALA A 78 11.82 -14.14 -11.42
N LEU A 79 11.28 -14.26 -10.20
CA LEU A 79 10.46 -13.23 -9.58
C LEU A 79 11.26 -11.93 -9.33
N ARG A 80 12.52 -12.02 -8.89
CA ARG A 80 13.40 -10.84 -8.75
C ARG A 80 13.66 -10.17 -10.09
N ALA A 81 14.02 -10.94 -11.12
CA ALA A 81 14.28 -10.41 -12.45
C ALA A 81 13.04 -9.71 -13.02
N PHE A 82 11.86 -10.29 -12.82
CA PHE A 82 10.60 -9.67 -13.19
C PHE A 82 10.36 -8.34 -12.45
N LEU A 83 10.45 -8.34 -11.12
CA LEU A 83 10.16 -7.16 -10.28
C LEU A 83 11.21 -6.04 -10.40
N LEU A 84 12.40 -6.34 -10.94
CA LEU A 84 13.42 -5.33 -11.25
C LEU A 84 13.00 -4.47 -12.46
N GLU A 85 12.43 -5.10 -13.49
CA GLU A 85 11.98 -4.41 -14.69
C GLU A 85 10.55 -3.89 -14.60
N PHE A 86 9.74 -4.46 -13.71
CA PHE A 86 8.33 -4.15 -13.58
C PHE A 86 7.97 -3.54 -12.22
N ALA A 87 7.36 -2.34 -12.26
CA ALA A 87 6.82 -1.71 -11.06
C ALA A 87 5.44 -2.31 -10.73
N LEU A 88 5.36 -3.18 -9.72
CA LEU A 88 4.12 -3.86 -9.30
C LEU A 88 3.15 -2.92 -8.55
N THR A 89 2.64 -1.90 -9.25
CA THR A 89 1.67 -0.90 -8.73
C THR A 89 0.22 -1.34 -8.95
N GLY A 90 -0.72 -0.74 -8.23
CA GLY A 90 -2.15 -1.02 -8.34
C GLY A 90 -2.77 -1.66 -7.09
N GLU A 91 -4.05 -1.99 -7.15
CA GLU A 91 -4.79 -2.69 -6.08
C GLU A 91 -4.43 -4.18 -6.02
N THR A 92 -4.79 -4.86 -4.93
CA THR A 92 -4.50 -6.29 -4.74
C THR A 92 -4.91 -7.14 -5.94
N GLN A 93 -6.13 -6.95 -6.46
CA GLN A 93 -6.64 -7.69 -7.62
C GLN A 93 -5.89 -7.36 -8.93
N GLU A 94 -5.39 -6.13 -9.07
CA GLU A 94 -4.59 -5.73 -10.24
C GLU A 94 -3.21 -6.39 -10.21
N ARG A 95 -2.58 -6.42 -9.03
CA ARG A 95 -1.29 -7.08 -8.83
C ARG A 95 -1.41 -8.58 -9.03
N GLU A 96 -2.48 -9.19 -8.50
CA GLU A 96 -2.76 -10.62 -8.62
C GLU A 96 -2.87 -11.04 -10.10
N ARG A 97 -3.59 -10.28 -10.94
CA ARG A 97 -3.67 -10.55 -12.38
C ARG A 97 -2.30 -10.53 -13.06
N ILE A 98 -1.45 -9.57 -12.71
CA ILE A 98 -0.08 -9.50 -13.26
C ILE A 98 0.75 -10.70 -12.79
N LEU A 99 0.65 -11.07 -11.51
CA LEU A 99 1.35 -12.22 -10.96
C LEU A 99 0.86 -13.55 -11.55
N ALA A 100 -0.41 -13.66 -11.93
CA ALA A 100 -0.94 -14.82 -12.66
C ALA A 100 -0.26 -14.98 -14.02
N HIS A 101 -0.13 -13.89 -14.78
CA HIS A 101 0.64 -13.91 -16.03
C HIS A 101 2.10 -14.31 -15.82
N PHE A 102 2.74 -13.83 -14.75
CA PHE A 102 4.11 -14.24 -14.39
C PHE A 102 4.19 -15.74 -14.14
N SER A 103 3.27 -16.31 -13.36
CA SER A 103 3.23 -17.75 -13.08
C SER A 103 3.09 -18.59 -14.35
N HIS A 104 2.17 -18.19 -15.24
CA HIS A 104 1.99 -18.84 -16.54
C HIS A 104 3.29 -18.84 -17.35
N GLN A 105 3.97 -17.69 -17.46
CA GLN A 105 5.22 -17.58 -18.20
C GLN A 105 6.36 -18.39 -17.55
N TYR A 106 6.43 -18.44 -16.21
CA TYR A 106 7.43 -19.23 -15.51
C TYR A 106 7.28 -20.73 -15.76
N VAL A 107 6.04 -21.25 -15.70
CA VAL A 107 5.74 -22.66 -16.04
C VAL A 107 6.07 -22.95 -17.50
N HIS A 108 5.73 -22.04 -18.41
CA HIS A 108 6.06 -22.19 -19.83
C HIS A 108 7.57 -22.30 -20.08
N CYS A 109 8.39 -21.51 -19.38
CA CYS A 109 9.85 -21.55 -19.48
C CYS A 109 10.48 -22.78 -18.80
N ASN A 110 9.78 -23.40 -17.84
CA ASN A 110 10.29 -24.45 -16.96
C ASN A 110 9.33 -25.66 -16.90
N SER A 111 8.83 -26.11 -18.05
CA SER A 111 7.84 -27.18 -18.16
C SER A 111 8.33 -28.53 -17.59
N SER A 112 9.63 -28.69 -17.39
CA SER A 112 10.26 -29.89 -16.81
C SER A 112 10.06 -30.02 -15.29
N LEU A 113 9.66 -28.95 -14.58
CA LEU A 113 9.55 -28.94 -13.11
C LEU A 113 8.28 -29.65 -12.57
N ALA A 114 7.38 -30.12 -13.45
CA ALA A 114 6.12 -30.80 -13.08
C ALA A 114 5.26 -30.03 -12.05
N LEU A 115 5.38 -28.70 -12.00
CA LEU A 115 4.55 -27.83 -11.18
C LEU A 115 3.39 -27.30 -12.03
N SER A 116 2.20 -27.25 -11.45
CA SER A 116 1.04 -26.61 -12.08
C SER A 116 1.17 -25.07 -12.02
N GLU A 117 0.45 -24.38 -12.90
CA GLU A 117 0.34 -22.92 -12.87
C GLU A 117 -0.18 -22.41 -11.52
N ASP A 118 -1.22 -23.06 -10.99
CA ASP A 118 -1.81 -22.74 -9.68
C ASP A 118 -0.78 -22.92 -8.55
N SER A 119 0.04 -23.96 -8.63
CA SER A 119 1.10 -24.23 -7.66
C SER A 119 2.17 -23.14 -7.69
N VAL A 120 2.61 -22.73 -8.88
CA VAL A 120 3.58 -21.64 -9.06
C VAL A 120 3.01 -20.30 -8.62
N HIS A 121 1.74 -20.03 -8.92
CA HIS A 121 1.06 -18.82 -8.48
C HIS A 121 0.93 -18.75 -6.97
N THR A 122 0.53 -19.85 -6.33
CA THR A 122 0.45 -19.97 -4.88
C THR A 122 1.82 -19.69 -4.23
N LEU A 123 2.89 -20.30 -4.75
CA LEU A 123 4.25 -20.04 -4.26
C LEU A 123 4.66 -18.57 -4.47
N THR A 124 4.37 -17.99 -5.64
CA THR A 124 4.69 -16.59 -5.94
C THR A 124 4.01 -15.65 -4.95
N CYS A 125 2.71 -15.81 -4.71
CA CYS A 125 1.97 -15.04 -3.71
C CYS A 125 2.53 -15.24 -2.30
N ALA A 126 2.89 -16.48 -1.94
CA ALA A 126 3.52 -16.78 -0.66
C ALA A 126 4.89 -16.10 -0.50
N LEU A 127 5.71 -16.00 -1.56
CA LEU A 127 6.99 -15.29 -1.54
C LEU A 127 6.80 -13.78 -1.38
N MET A 128 5.78 -13.19 -2.00
CA MET A 128 5.44 -11.78 -1.82
C MET A 128 5.04 -11.47 -0.38
N LEU A 129 4.22 -12.32 0.23
CA LEU A 129 3.82 -12.21 1.64
C LEU A 129 5.01 -12.45 2.58
N LEU A 130 5.84 -13.45 2.29
CA LEU A 130 7.05 -13.76 3.06
C LEU A 130 8.05 -12.61 3.01
N ASN A 131 8.25 -11.98 1.85
CA ASN A 131 9.13 -10.82 1.73
C ASN A 131 8.64 -9.66 2.59
N THR A 132 7.33 -9.41 2.58
CA THR A 132 6.70 -8.39 3.44
C THR A 132 6.88 -8.74 4.92
N ASP A 133 6.81 -10.03 5.28
CA ASP A 133 6.99 -10.45 6.66
C ASP A 133 8.44 -10.38 7.17
N LEU A 134 9.40 -10.83 6.35
CA LEU A 134 10.80 -10.88 6.72
C LEU A 134 11.48 -9.51 6.64
N HIS A 135 11.14 -8.71 5.64
CA HIS A 135 11.82 -7.44 5.31
C HIS A 135 10.93 -6.21 5.43
N GLY A 136 9.61 -6.38 5.39
CA GLY A 136 8.68 -5.30 5.65
C GLY A 136 8.67 -4.89 7.13
N HIS A 137 7.81 -3.94 7.44
CA HIS A 137 7.74 -3.33 8.76
C HIS A 137 6.75 -4.08 9.67
N ASN A 138 6.79 -5.41 9.67
CA ASN A 138 5.89 -6.24 10.47
C ASN A 138 6.19 -6.15 11.97
N VAL A 139 5.13 -5.94 12.75
CA VAL A 139 5.13 -5.78 14.21
C VAL A 139 4.79 -7.12 14.85
N GLY A 140 5.73 -8.06 14.82
CA GLY A 140 5.49 -9.43 15.31
C GLY A 140 6.70 -10.34 15.18
N LYS A 141 6.55 -11.59 15.62
CA LYS A 141 7.56 -12.63 15.38
C LYS A 141 7.51 -12.97 13.89
N ARG A 142 8.59 -12.63 13.17
CA ARG A 142 8.80 -13.04 11.78
C ARG A 142 8.57 -14.53 11.62
N MET A 143 7.91 -14.90 10.53
CA MET A 143 7.61 -16.26 10.14
C MET A 143 8.92 -17.05 10.09
N SER A 144 9.00 -18.12 10.88
CA SER A 144 10.11 -19.07 10.78
C SER A 144 9.99 -19.93 9.53
N CYS A 145 11.08 -20.55 9.09
CA CYS A 145 11.05 -21.49 7.97
C CYS A 145 10.04 -22.62 8.19
N THR A 146 9.91 -23.12 9.42
CA THR A 146 8.93 -24.15 9.78
C THR A 146 7.50 -23.65 9.64
N GLN A 147 7.23 -22.39 10.04
CA GLN A 147 5.92 -21.78 9.88
C GLN A 147 5.58 -21.55 8.41
N PHE A 148 6.55 -21.13 7.60
CA PHE A 148 6.38 -20.99 6.15
C PHE A 148 6.00 -22.31 5.48
N ILE A 149 6.68 -23.41 5.85
CA ILE A 149 6.36 -24.76 5.37
C ILE A 149 4.94 -25.16 5.79
N GLY A 150 4.62 -25.02 7.08
CA GLY A 150 3.29 -25.40 7.60
C GLY A 150 2.14 -24.60 6.99
N ASN A 151 2.37 -23.32 6.64
CA ASN A 151 1.36 -22.49 5.98
C ASN A 151 1.07 -22.91 4.52
N LEU A 152 1.93 -23.73 3.92
CA LEU A 152 1.82 -24.19 2.53
C LEU A 152 1.43 -25.67 2.43
N GLU A 153 1.16 -26.35 3.55
CA GLU A 153 0.68 -27.74 3.55
C GLU A 153 -0.66 -27.86 2.79
N GLY A 154 -0.75 -28.86 1.91
CA GLY A 154 -1.92 -29.12 1.07
C GLY A 154 -2.19 -28.11 -0.06
N LEU A 155 -1.38 -27.06 -0.23
CA LEU A 155 -1.62 -26.00 -1.22
C LEU A 155 -1.00 -26.27 -2.61
N ASN A 156 -0.44 -27.46 -2.85
CA ASN A 156 0.03 -27.89 -4.16
C ASN A 156 -1.02 -28.79 -4.83
N SER A 157 -2.14 -28.20 -5.29
CA SER A 157 -3.25 -28.94 -5.89
C SER A 157 -3.80 -30.08 -4.98
N GLY A 158 -3.83 -29.84 -3.67
CA GLY A 158 -4.24 -30.83 -2.66
C GLY A 158 -3.10 -31.69 -2.09
N HIS A 159 -1.87 -31.51 -2.58
CA HIS A 159 -0.66 -32.15 -2.07
C HIS A 159 0.26 -31.15 -1.36
N ASP A 160 1.34 -31.65 -0.76
CA ASP A 160 2.41 -30.82 -0.19
C ASP A 160 3.47 -30.46 -1.23
N PHE A 161 4.06 -29.28 -1.08
CA PHE A 161 5.29 -28.94 -1.80
C PHE A 161 6.51 -29.67 -1.22
N PRO A 162 7.55 -29.98 -2.02
CA PRO A 162 8.79 -30.52 -1.50
C PRO A 162 9.40 -29.62 -0.42
N LYS A 163 9.65 -30.15 0.77
CA LYS A 163 10.16 -29.37 1.91
C LYS A 163 11.49 -28.67 1.60
N GLU A 164 12.35 -29.31 0.82
CA GLU A 164 13.64 -28.72 0.42
C GLU A 164 13.46 -27.52 -0.52
N LEU A 165 12.48 -27.55 -1.43
CA LEU A 165 12.13 -26.40 -2.27
C LEU A 165 11.66 -25.23 -1.40
N LEU A 166 10.75 -25.47 -0.45
CA LEU A 166 10.23 -24.42 0.43
C LEU A 166 11.33 -23.81 1.33
N LYS A 167 12.26 -24.64 1.84
CA LYS A 167 13.43 -24.17 2.60
C LYS A 167 14.34 -23.30 1.75
N ALA A 168 14.63 -23.73 0.52
CA ALA A 168 15.48 -22.99 -0.40
C ALA A 168 14.88 -21.61 -0.71
N LEU A 169 13.60 -21.57 -1.06
CA LEU A 169 12.86 -20.34 -1.33
C LEU A 169 12.81 -19.41 -0.09
N TYR A 170 12.52 -19.96 1.08
CA TYR A 170 12.51 -19.19 2.33
C TYR A 170 13.88 -18.55 2.61
N ASN A 171 14.96 -19.31 2.47
CA ASN A 171 16.30 -18.82 2.71
C ASN A 171 16.74 -17.78 1.66
N SER A 172 16.37 -17.96 0.39
CA SER A 172 16.62 -16.96 -0.65
C SER A 172 15.95 -15.63 -0.30
N ILE A 173 14.64 -15.63 0.00
CA ILE A 173 13.93 -14.41 0.38
C ILE A 173 14.53 -13.83 1.67
N LYS A 174 14.81 -14.65 2.69
CA LYS A 174 15.42 -14.17 3.94
C LYS A 174 16.76 -13.46 3.74
N ASN A 175 17.60 -13.98 2.84
CA ASN A 175 18.94 -13.45 2.60
C ASN A 175 18.94 -12.21 1.72
N GLU A 176 18.03 -12.15 0.74
CA GLU A 176 17.95 -11.05 -0.21
C GLU A 176 16.48 -10.60 -0.36
N LYS A 177 16.19 -9.34 -0.13
CA LYS A 177 14.81 -8.81 -0.26
C LYS A 177 14.37 -8.77 -1.72
N LEU A 178 13.09 -9.01 -2.00
CA LEU A 178 12.50 -8.63 -3.29
C LEU A 178 12.47 -7.11 -3.36
N GLN A 179 13.05 -6.54 -4.41
CA GLN A 179 13.10 -5.10 -4.63
C GLN A 179 12.17 -4.72 -5.77
N TRP A 180 11.04 -4.09 -5.45
CA TRP A 180 10.14 -3.48 -6.42
C TRP A 180 10.20 -1.96 -6.26
N THR A 181 10.33 -1.24 -7.38
CA THR A 181 10.74 0.18 -7.52
C THR A 181 9.81 1.25 -6.93
N ILE A 182 8.72 0.84 -6.28
CA ILE A 182 7.59 1.70 -5.93
C ILE A 182 7.95 2.76 -4.88
N ASP A 183 8.89 2.48 -3.98
CA ASP A 183 9.08 3.35 -2.80
C ASP A 183 9.95 4.58 -3.08
N GLU A 184 10.86 4.56 -4.08
CA GLU A 184 11.81 5.66 -4.27
C GLU A 184 11.44 6.62 -5.40
N GLU A 185 10.96 6.11 -6.53
CA GLU A 185 10.72 6.94 -7.71
C GLU A 185 9.37 7.69 -7.62
N GLU A 186 8.33 7.05 -7.07
CA GLU A 186 7.05 7.67 -6.74
C GLU A 186 7.20 8.73 -5.62
N MET A 187 8.06 8.45 -4.63
CA MET A 187 8.39 9.39 -3.56
C MET A 187 9.21 10.60 -4.07
N ARG A 188 10.11 10.41 -5.04
CA ARG A 188 10.85 11.51 -5.71
C ARG A 188 9.94 12.34 -6.63
N GLN A 189 9.13 11.69 -7.46
CA GLN A 189 8.20 12.36 -8.38
C GLN A 189 7.17 13.19 -7.61
N SER A 190 6.54 12.58 -6.61
CA SER A 190 5.59 13.30 -5.75
C SER A 190 6.22 14.46 -5.01
N PHE A 191 7.54 14.51 -4.77
CA PHE A 191 8.17 15.71 -4.23
C PHE A 191 8.48 16.77 -5.32
N SER A 192 9.01 16.36 -6.48
CA SER A 192 9.46 17.24 -7.57
C SER A 192 8.39 18.14 -8.18
N GLU A 193 7.11 17.71 -8.18
CA GLU A 193 5.96 18.52 -8.64
C GLU A 193 5.69 19.80 -7.81
N LEU A 194 6.53 20.12 -6.81
CA LEU A 194 6.50 21.38 -6.06
C LEU A 194 7.21 22.55 -6.77
N GLY A 195 8.18 22.27 -7.66
CA GLY A 195 9.04 23.29 -8.27
C GLY A 195 8.37 24.15 -9.34
N ASP A 196 7.35 23.63 -10.01
CA ASP A 196 6.73 24.28 -11.19
C ASP A 196 5.56 25.24 -10.87
N HIS A 197 5.27 25.55 -9.60
CA HIS A 197 4.06 26.30 -9.21
C HIS A 197 4.31 27.70 -8.64
N ARG A 198 5.33 28.41 -9.12
CA ARG A 198 5.48 29.87 -8.87
C ARG A 198 5.37 30.73 -10.13
N GLY A 199 4.61 30.28 -11.13
CA GLY A 199 4.49 30.96 -12.43
C GLY A 199 3.22 31.76 -12.71
N GLU A 200 2.11 31.58 -11.97
CA GLU A 200 0.85 32.28 -12.34
C GLU A 200 0.04 32.72 -11.13
N SER A 201 0.29 33.95 -10.69
CA SER A 201 -0.69 34.75 -9.97
C SER A 201 -1.03 35.97 -10.83
N HIS A 202 -2.33 36.26 -10.89
CA HIS A 202 -3.01 37.46 -11.43
C HIS A 202 -3.46 37.39 -12.91
N SER A 203 -4.67 36.86 -13.17
CA SER A 203 -5.85 37.69 -13.51
C SER A 203 -7.12 36.86 -13.81
N ARG A 204 -8.21 37.28 -13.15
CA ARG A 204 -9.66 37.22 -13.49
C ARG A 204 -10.19 36.17 -14.49
N GLY A 205 -11.27 35.50 -14.07
CA GLY A 205 -12.32 35.05 -14.99
C GLY A 205 -13.15 33.86 -14.50
N MET A 206 -14.27 34.13 -13.83
CA MET A 206 -15.33 33.15 -13.57
C MET A 206 -15.86 32.59 -14.89
N LYS A 207 -15.60 31.31 -15.21
CA LYS A 207 -16.39 30.55 -16.17
C LYS A 207 -16.66 29.15 -15.65
N ARG A 208 -17.96 28.86 -15.50
CA ARG A 208 -18.55 27.55 -15.27
C ARG A 208 -18.47 26.73 -16.55
N THR A 209 -17.79 25.59 -16.50
CA THR A 209 -17.92 24.41 -17.37
C THR A 209 -17.25 23.29 -16.59
N GLY A 210 -17.94 22.24 -16.15
CA GLY A 210 -18.43 21.16 -17.01
C GLY A 210 -17.62 19.91 -16.65
N SER A 211 -18.33 18.84 -16.29
CA SER A 211 -17.81 17.51 -15.91
C SER A 211 -16.50 17.13 -16.62
N GLY A 212 -15.46 16.79 -15.84
CA GLY A 212 -14.14 16.41 -16.37
C GLY A 212 -13.24 15.81 -15.30
N LEU A 213 -13.06 14.49 -15.39
CA LEU A 213 -12.09 13.63 -14.71
C LEU A 213 -10.85 14.35 -14.14
N VAL A 214 -10.71 14.36 -12.81
CA VAL A 214 -9.47 14.76 -12.14
C VAL A 214 -8.51 13.57 -12.17
N SER A 215 -7.39 13.70 -12.88
CA SER A 215 -6.29 12.72 -12.85
C SER A 215 -5.75 12.54 -11.42
N PRO A 216 -5.44 11.32 -10.95
CA PRO A 216 -5.09 11.05 -9.55
C PRO A 216 -3.62 11.34 -9.17
N SER A 217 -2.97 12.35 -9.76
CA SER A 217 -1.51 12.59 -9.60
C SER A 217 -1.17 14.03 -9.22
N ARG A 218 -1.79 14.59 -8.19
CA ARG A 218 -1.36 15.88 -7.62
C ARG A 218 -1.43 15.80 -6.11
N ALA A 219 -0.44 15.16 -5.49
CA ALA A 219 -0.37 15.08 -4.03
C ALA A 219 -0.33 16.50 -3.46
N MET A 220 -1.39 16.92 -2.77
CA MET A 220 -1.53 18.30 -2.28
C MET A 220 -0.53 18.58 -1.15
N LEU A 221 0.06 19.78 -1.13
CA LEU A 221 0.89 20.25 -0.01
C LEU A 221 -0.01 20.76 1.11
N TYR A 222 0.11 20.18 2.31
CA TYR A 222 -0.78 20.47 3.43
C TYR A 222 -0.15 21.36 4.51
N LYS A 223 1.15 21.20 4.77
CA LYS A 223 1.87 22.01 5.77
C LYS A 223 3.39 21.87 5.60
N THR A 224 4.12 22.93 5.89
CA THR A 224 5.57 22.91 6.04
C THR A 224 6.01 23.58 7.33
N GLY A 225 7.24 23.32 7.76
CA GLY A 225 7.86 23.99 8.90
C GLY A 225 8.89 23.14 9.63
N PHE A 226 9.61 23.74 10.58
CA PHE A 226 10.62 23.03 11.35
C PHE A 226 10.00 22.12 12.41
N LEU A 227 10.53 20.90 12.48
CA LEU A 227 10.25 19.93 13.54
C LEU A 227 11.55 19.30 14.02
N VAL A 228 11.66 19.04 15.32
CA VAL A 228 12.73 18.21 15.87
C VAL A 228 12.16 16.83 16.14
N ARG A 229 12.68 15.80 15.45
CA ARG A 229 12.20 14.42 15.58
C ARG A 229 13.13 13.62 16.48
N LYS A 230 12.54 12.74 17.28
CA LYS A 230 13.19 11.61 17.94
C LYS A 230 12.42 10.33 17.65
N VAL A 231 13.12 9.26 17.28
CA VAL A 231 12.53 7.92 17.19
C VAL A 231 12.38 7.37 18.61
N HIS A 232 11.16 7.00 19.00
CA HIS A 232 10.82 6.54 20.35
C HIS A 232 10.67 5.02 20.42
N ALA A 233 9.88 4.45 19.51
CA ALA A 233 9.69 3.01 19.36
C ALA A 233 9.82 2.60 17.90
N ASP A 234 10.41 1.42 17.69
CA ASP A 234 10.52 0.78 16.38
C ASP A 234 9.19 0.08 16.03
N CYS A 235 9.10 -0.50 14.84
CA CYS A 235 7.85 -1.11 14.38
C CYS A 235 7.41 -2.25 15.31
N ASP A 236 8.33 -2.99 15.94
CA ASP A 236 8.01 -4.04 16.90
C ASP A 236 7.42 -3.55 18.25
N GLY A 237 7.15 -2.25 18.38
CA GLY A 237 6.68 -1.61 19.61
C GLY A 237 7.77 -1.46 20.68
N LYS A 238 8.98 -1.97 20.44
CA LYS A 238 10.08 -1.86 21.40
C LYS A 238 10.74 -0.49 21.30
N ARG A 239 11.29 -0.04 22.43
CA ARG A 239 12.00 1.23 22.50
C ARG A 239 13.25 1.19 21.60
N THR A 240 13.38 2.20 20.75
CA THR A 240 14.54 2.32 19.84
C THR A 240 15.86 2.37 20.64
N PRO A 241 16.92 1.64 20.21
CA PRO A 241 18.21 1.59 20.91
C PRO A 241 18.83 2.97 21.16
N ARG A 242 19.58 3.11 22.28
CA ARG A 242 20.09 4.40 22.77
C ARG A 242 20.90 5.21 21.73
N GLY A 243 21.62 4.55 20.82
CA GLY A 243 22.41 5.19 19.77
C GLY A 243 21.61 5.69 18.55
N LYS A 244 20.35 5.27 18.37
CA LYS A 244 19.52 5.62 17.20
C LYS A 244 18.40 6.62 17.52
N ARG A 245 18.14 6.90 18.79
CA ARG A 245 17.02 7.74 19.30
C ARG A 245 17.38 9.21 19.57
N GLY A 246 18.40 9.74 18.91
CA GLY A 246 18.80 11.15 19.06
C GLY A 246 17.72 12.11 18.54
N TRP A 247 17.61 13.28 19.16
CA TRP A 247 16.80 14.37 18.61
C TRP A 247 17.53 14.98 17.42
N LYS A 248 16.86 15.09 16.27
CA LYS A 248 17.41 15.66 15.04
C LYS A 248 16.42 16.67 14.47
N THR A 249 16.93 17.82 14.01
CA THR A 249 16.12 18.88 13.41
C THR A 249 15.91 18.60 11.93
N PHE A 250 14.68 18.81 11.47
CA PHE A 250 14.28 18.65 10.08
C PHE A 250 13.40 19.81 9.64
N TYR A 251 13.47 20.14 8.36
CA TYR A 251 12.39 20.87 7.71
C TYR A 251 11.36 19.86 7.22
N ALA A 252 10.18 19.90 7.81
CA ALA A 252 9.10 18.97 7.53
C ALA A 252 8.18 19.50 6.42
N VAL A 253 7.81 18.64 5.50
CA VAL A 253 6.88 18.92 4.39
C VAL A 253 5.84 17.79 4.36
N LEU A 254 4.59 18.10 4.69
CA LEU A 254 3.48 17.16 4.61
C LEU A 254 2.82 17.29 3.24
N LYS A 255 3.01 16.29 2.38
CA LYS A 255 2.45 16.25 1.02
C LYS A 255 1.83 14.88 0.76
N GLY A 256 0.55 14.87 0.35
CA GLY A 256 -0.22 13.62 0.30
C GLY A 256 -0.22 12.91 1.66
N LEU A 257 0.00 11.59 1.66
CA LEU A 257 0.14 10.76 2.85
C LEU A 257 1.59 10.62 3.33
N ILE A 258 2.50 11.50 2.92
CA ILE A 258 3.92 11.42 3.29
C ILE A 258 4.36 12.71 4.00
N LEU A 259 4.97 12.54 5.17
CA LEU A 259 5.69 13.57 5.89
C LEU A 259 7.18 13.48 5.56
N TYR A 260 7.62 14.30 4.62
CA TYR A 260 9.02 14.42 4.24
C TYR A 260 9.79 15.17 5.33
N LEU A 261 10.96 14.66 5.70
CA LEU A 261 11.82 15.25 6.73
C LEU A 261 13.20 15.51 6.16
N GLN A 262 13.39 16.74 5.69
CA GLN A 262 14.63 17.15 5.04
C GLN A 262 15.68 17.61 6.04
N LYS A 263 16.92 17.19 5.82
CA LYS A 263 18.06 17.62 6.63
C LYS A 263 18.74 18.86 6.02
N GLY A 264 18.98 19.88 6.84
CA GLY A 264 19.66 21.12 6.43
C GLY A 264 18.68 22.25 6.05
N GLU A 265 19.17 23.26 5.32
CA GLU A 265 18.34 24.38 4.86
C GLU A 265 17.33 23.92 3.80
N TYR A 266 16.07 24.30 3.99
CA TYR A 266 15.00 24.06 3.03
C TYR A 266 15.26 24.83 1.74
N ARG A 267 15.24 24.12 0.61
CA ARG A 267 15.30 24.69 -0.73
C ARG A 267 14.19 24.04 -1.57
N PRO A 268 13.17 24.80 -2.02
CA PRO A 268 12.06 24.26 -2.79
C PRO A 268 12.48 23.47 -4.04
N ASP A 269 13.57 23.90 -4.68
CA ASP A 269 14.07 23.32 -5.94
C ASP A 269 15.07 22.18 -5.72
N LYS A 270 15.39 21.88 -4.46
CA LYS A 270 16.35 20.81 -4.12
C LYS A 270 15.63 19.47 -4.17
N GLN A 271 16.07 18.61 -5.09
CA GLN A 271 15.65 17.21 -5.11
C GLN A 271 15.96 16.52 -3.78
N LEU A 272 15.05 15.67 -3.31
CA LEU A 272 15.27 14.88 -2.10
C LEU A 272 16.52 14.02 -2.26
N SER A 273 17.44 14.12 -1.30
CA SER A 273 18.54 13.17 -1.22
C SER A 273 18.04 11.81 -0.79
N HIS A 274 18.82 10.76 -1.05
CA HIS A 274 18.51 9.40 -0.57
C HIS A 274 18.42 9.34 0.97
N GLU A 275 19.14 10.21 1.68
CA GLU A 275 19.00 10.37 3.15
C GLU A 275 17.64 10.99 3.52
N ASP A 276 17.14 11.97 2.76
CA ASP A 276 15.84 12.60 3.02
C ASP A 276 14.68 11.62 2.77
N LEU A 277 14.77 10.79 1.73
CA LEU A 277 13.81 9.71 1.46
C LEU A 277 13.75 8.70 2.61
N LYS A 278 14.92 8.30 3.15
CA LYS A 278 14.99 7.43 4.34
C LYS A 278 14.41 8.07 5.61
N ASN A 279 14.32 9.39 5.66
CA ASN A 279 13.72 10.10 6.78
C ASN A 279 12.22 10.36 6.59
N ALA A 280 11.67 10.15 5.39
CA ALA A 280 10.25 10.32 5.12
C ALA A 280 9.42 9.34 5.97
N VAL A 281 8.26 9.82 6.43
CA VAL A 281 7.35 9.04 7.26
C VAL A 281 6.00 9.00 6.57
N SER A 282 5.52 7.81 6.25
CA SER A 282 4.16 7.66 5.76
C SER A 282 3.17 7.84 6.91
N ILE A 283 2.13 8.66 6.69
CA ILE A 283 1.14 9.04 7.70
C ILE A 283 -0.22 8.36 7.51
N HIS A 284 -0.34 7.41 6.56
CA HIS A 284 -1.53 6.56 6.44
C HIS A 284 -1.82 5.89 7.79
N HIS A 285 -3.09 5.94 8.22
CA HIS A 285 -3.58 5.44 9.51
C HIS A 285 -2.77 5.89 10.73
N SER A 286 -2.07 7.03 10.62
CA SER A 286 -1.30 7.54 11.73
C SER A 286 -2.17 8.32 12.72
N LEU A 287 -1.67 8.41 13.95
CA LEU A 287 -2.26 9.24 15.00
C LEU A 287 -1.18 10.15 15.57
N ALA A 288 -1.41 11.45 15.44
CA ALA A 288 -0.68 12.48 16.16
C ALA A 288 -1.45 12.87 17.43
N ILE A 289 -0.77 12.88 18.58
CA ILE A 289 -1.37 13.31 19.86
C ILE A 289 -0.33 14.01 20.74
N ARG A 290 -0.76 15.00 21.52
CA ARG A 290 0.12 15.68 22.48
C ARG A 290 0.73 14.67 23.46
N ALA A 291 2.04 14.77 23.69
CA ALA A 291 2.74 13.90 24.63
C ALA A 291 2.62 14.45 26.06
N THR A 292 1.47 14.23 26.70
CA THR A 292 1.15 14.76 28.05
C THR A 292 2.02 14.15 29.14
N ASP A 293 2.51 12.93 28.92
CA ASP A 293 3.44 12.20 29.79
C ASP A 293 4.92 12.58 29.57
N TYR A 294 5.23 13.42 28.58
CA TYR A 294 6.59 13.80 28.22
C TYR A 294 6.97 15.20 28.72
N SER A 295 7.72 15.26 29.82
CA SER A 295 8.09 16.53 30.48
C SER A 295 9.45 17.12 30.08
N LYS A 296 10.29 16.38 29.35
CA LYS A 296 11.69 16.78 29.11
C LYS A 296 11.87 17.91 28.11
N ARG A 297 10.88 18.14 27.24
CA ARG A 297 10.88 19.22 26.25
C ARG A 297 9.45 19.73 26.10
N PRO A 298 9.24 21.05 25.94
CA PRO A 298 7.92 21.59 25.69
C PRO A 298 7.46 21.31 24.26
N ASN A 299 6.16 21.42 24.01
CA ASN A 299 5.55 21.37 22.67
C ASN A 299 5.86 20.07 21.92
N VAL A 300 5.81 18.95 22.64
CA VAL A 300 6.09 17.62 22.09
C VAL A 300 4.79 16.85 21.85
N PHE A 301 4.73 16.18 20.71
CA PHE A 301 3.64 15.28 20.34
C PHE A 301 4.18 13.94 19.86
N TYR A 302 3.42 12.87 20.11
CA TYR A 302 3.62 11.56 19.53
C TYR A 302 3.05 11.53 18.12
N LEU A 303 3.74 10.87 17.20
CA LEU A 303 3.18 10.35 15.96
C LEU A 303 3.34 8.84 15.97
N ARG A 304 2.23 8.10 16.07
CA ARG A 304 2.19 6.65 15.86
C ARG A 304 1.77 6.36 14.42
N THR A 305 2.54 5.58 13.69
CA THR A 305 2.27 5.21 12.29
C THR A 305 1.53 3.86 12.19
N ALA A 306 1.03 3.51 11.00
CA ALA A 306 0.35 2.24 10.73
C ALA A 306 1.18 0.99 11.10
N ASP A 307 2.50 1.08 10.97
CA ASP A 307 3.48 0.05 11.35
C ASP A 307 3.94 0.17 12.81
N TRP A 308 3.19 0.90 13.65
CA TRP A 308 3.38 1.07 15.10
C TRP A 308 4.69 1.72 15.56
N ARG A 309 5.48 2.27 14.64
CA ARG A 309 6.59 3.14 15.04
C ARG A 309 6.03 4.34 15.78
N VAL A 310 6.74 4.76 16.82
CA VAL A 310 6.41 5.96 17.57
C VAL A 310 7.53 6.96 17.40
N TYR A 311 7.17 8.14 16.90
CA TYR A 311 8.05 9.29 16.84
C TYR A 311 7.60 10.32 17.87
N LEU A 312 8.56 10.98 18.49
CA LEU A 312 8.36 12.21 19.24
C LEU A 312 8.77 13.37 18.34
N PHE A 313 7.87 14.33 18.14
CA PHE A 313 8.14 15.56 17.42
C PHE A 313 8.00 16.75 18.36
N GLN A 314 9.01 17.61 18.37
CA GLN A 314 8.97 18.90 19.03
C GLN A 314 8.68 19.98 18.00
N ALA A 315 7.63 20.75 18.22
CA ALA A 315 7.32 21.95 17.45
C ALA A 315 7.90 23.22 18.12
N PRO A 316 8.05 24.34 17.39
CA PRO A 316 8.58 25.58 17.95
C PRO A 316 7.75 26.13 19.12
N ASN A 317 6.43 26.04 19.04
CA ASN A 317 5.50 26.54 20.05
C ASN A 317 4.21 25.68 20.10
N ALA A 318 3.35 25.94 21.07
CA ALA A 318 2.12 25.18 21.30
C ALA A 318 1.14 25.27 20.11
N GLU A 319 1.02 26.44 19.48
CA GLU A 319 0.16 26.64 18.31
C GLU A 319 0.62 25.81 17.11
N GLN A 320 1.93 25.81 16.84
CA GLN A 320 2.51 25.00 15.77
C GLN A 320 2.38 23.51 16.06
N MET A 321 2.55 23.08 17.33
CA MET A 321 2.30 21.70 17.74
C MET A 321 0.86 21.30 17.41
N GLN A 322 -0.12 22.08 17.84
CA GLN A 322 -1.53 21.79 17.58
C GLN A 322 -1.85 21.81 16.08
N SER A 323 -1.29 22.78 15.35
CA SER A 323 -1.44 22.87 13.88
C SER A 323 -0.90 21.63 13.17
N TRP A 324 0.25 21.09 13.59
CA TRP A 324 0.81 19.85 13.06
C TRP A 324 -0.06 18.63 13.39
N ILE A 325 -0.48 18.48 14.66
CA ILE A 325 -1.35 17.39 15.11
C ILE A 325 -2.64 17.37 14.28
N THR A 326 -3.36 18.49 14.24
CA THR A 326 -4.62 18.60 13.50
C THR A 326 -4.42 18.29 12.03
N ARG A 327 -3.38 18.84 11.38
CA ARG A 327 -3.18 18.62 9.95
C ARG A 327 -2.84 17.17 9.62
N ILE A 328 -1.95 16.53 10.39
CA ILE A 328 -1.59 15.13 10.18
C ILE A 328 -2.82 14.23 10.34
N ASN A 329 -3.57 14.39 11.43
CA ASN A 329 -4.76 13.58 11.70
C ASN A 329 -5.85 13.80 10.64
N THR A 330 -6.07 15.05 10.22
CA THR A 330 -7.04 15.36 9.16
C THR A 330 -6.68 14.69 7.84
N VAL A 331 -5.41 14.79 7.43
CA VAL A 331 -4.95 14.18 6.17
C VAL A 331 -5.00 12.66 6.24
N ALA A 332 -4.56 12.07 7.35
CA ALA A 332 -4.67 10.63 7.56
C ALA A 332 -6.14 10.17 7.49
N ALA A 333 -7.07 10.87 8.13
CA ALA A 333 -8.49 10.52 8.08
C ALA A 333 -9.10 10.65 6.68
N MET A 334 -8.82 11.76 5.98
CA MET A 334 -9.41 12.02 4.67
C MET A 334 -8.93 11.05 3.59
N PHE A 335 -7.69 10.56 3.69
CA PHE A 335 -7.04 9.87 2.58
C PHE A 335 -6.57 8.46 2.90
N SER A 336 -6.62 7.96 4.13
CA SER A 336 -6.25 6.56 4.40
C SER A 336 -7.31 5.62 3.82
N ALA A 337 -6.90 4.69 2.96
CA ALA A 337 -7.78 3.67 2.43
C ALA A 337 -8.29 2.73 3.54
N PRO A 338 -9.50 2.17 3.43
CA PRO A 338 -10.03 1.29 4.47
C PRO A 338 -9.14 0.05 4.66
N PRO A 339 -8.99 -0.47 5.90
CA PRO A 339 -8.21 -1.67 6.15
C PRO A 339 -8.75 -2.87 5.39
N LEU A 340 -7.84 -3.74 4.92
CA LEU A 340 -8.21 -4.90 4.13
C LEU A 340 -8.99 -5.92 4.99
N PRO A 341 -9.99 -6.60 4.43
CA PRO A 341 -10.71 -7.65 5.13
C PRO A 341 -9.73 -8.76 5.54
N ALA A 342 -9.92 -9.32 6.73
CA ALA A 342 -9.13 -10.46 7.19
C ALA A 342 -9.35 -11.67 6.27
N ALA A 343 -8.29 -12.42 5.97
CA ALA A 343 -8.39 -13.62 5.14
C ALA A 343 -9.39 -14.62 5.75
N ILE A 344 -10.39 -14.99 4.96
CA ILE A 344 -11.45 -15.95 5.30
C ILE A 344 -10.79 -17.31 5.53
N GLY A 345 -10.53 -17.67 6.79
CA GLY A 345 -9.84 -18.91 7.17
C GLY A 345 -8.94 -18.80 8.40
N SER A 346 -8.50 -17.58 8.78
CA SER A 346 -7.55 -17.37 9.90
C SER A 346 -8.20 -17.10 11.28
N GLN A 347 -9.49 -17.39 11.45
CA GLN A 347 -10.34 -16.94 12.56
C GLN A 347 -10.06 -17.57 13.94
N LYS A 348 -8.88 -18.18 14.19
CA LYS A 348 -8.54 -18.73 15.51
C LYS A 348 -7.70 -17.79 16.39
N LYS A 349 -7.11 -16.71 15.86
CA LYS A 349 -6.23 -15.79 16.61
C LYS A 349 -6.36 -14.35 16.16
N PHE A 350 -6.30 -13.40 17.10
CA PHE A 350 -6.23 -11.98 16.79
C PHE A 350 -4.96 -11.67 15.99
N SER A 351 -5.16 -11.00 14.86
CA SER A 351 -4.09 -10.39 14.07
C SER A 351 -4.51 -8.99 13.70
N ARG A 352 -3.55 -8.07 13.68
CA ARG A 352 -3.83 -6.68 13.31
C ARG A 352 -4.26 -6.63 11.83
N PRO A 353 -5.28 -5.84 11.48
CA PRO A 353 -5.67 -5.67 10.09
C PRO A 353 -4.53 -5.11 9.24
N LEU A 354 -4.52 -5.51 7.97
CA LEU A 354 -3.59 -4.94 7.00
C LEU A 354 -4.06 -3.54 6.60
N LEU A 355 -3.21 -2.55 6.86
CA LEU A 355 -3.47 -1.13 6.63
C LEU A 355 -2.81 -0.71 5.31
N PRO A 356 -3.58 -0.46 4.23
CA PRO A 356 -3.01 -0.07 2.95
C PRO A 356 -2.40 1.35 3.00
N SER A 357 -1.23 1.53 2.41
CA SER A 357 -0.58 2.84 2.27
C SER A 357 -1.13 3.69 1.13
N SER A 358 -1.99 3.12 0.29
CA SER A 358 -2.65 3.81 -0.82
C SER A 358 -3.69 4.82 -0.32
N ALA A 359 -3.89 5.88 -1.09
CA ALA A 359 -4.97 6.82 -0.84
C ALA A 359 -6.35 6.16 -1.02
N SER A 360 -7.32 6.56 -0.21
CA SER A 360 -8.71 6.15 -0.32
C SER A 360 -9.31 6.56 -1.65
N LYS A 361 -10.11 5.67 -2.25
CA LYS A 361 -10.94 5.96 -3.43
C LYS A 361 -12.34 6.46 -3.06
N LEU A 362 -12.68 6.46 -1.77
CA LEU A 362 -13.96 6.93 -1.27
C LEU A 362 -14.06 8.45 -1.44
N SER A 363 -15.27 8.94 -1.70
CA SER A 363 -15.57 10.36 -1.56
C SER A 363 -15.41 10.80 -0.10
N GLN A 364 -15.30 12.12 0.14
CA GLN A 364 -15.14 12.63 1.52
C GLN A 364 -16.34 12.27 2.42
N GLU A 365 -17.55 12.21 1.85
CA GLU A 365 -18.76 11.84 2.58
C GLU A 365 -18.77 10.35 2.94
N GLU A 366 -18.44 9.47 1.98
CA GLU A 366 -18.30 8.03 2.22
C GLU A 366 -17.18 7.74 3.22
N GLN A 367 -16.07 8.49 3.16
CA GLN A 367 -14.96 8.37 4.10
C GLN A 367 -15.41 8.72 5.52
N ALA A 368 -16.17 9.81 5.72
CA ALA A 368 -16.72 10.20 7.01
C ALA A 368 -17.70 9.13 7.56
N GLN A 369 -18.62 8.64 6.73
CA GLN A 369 -19.55 7.57 7.11
C GLN A 369 -18.80 6.27 7.48
N ALA A 370 -17.74 5.92 6.75
CA ALA A 370 -16.91 4.78 7.06
C ALA A 370 -16.18 4.95 8.39
N HIS A 371 -15.66 6.15 8.70
CA HIS A 371 -15.06 6.46 10.00
C HIS A 371 -16.07 6.36 11.14
N GLU A 372 -17.30 6.84 10.96
CA GLU A 372 -18.34 6.76 11.97
C GLU A 372 -18.79 5.31 12.23
N SER A 373 -19.02 4.55 11.16
CA SER A 373 -19.38 3.13 11.26
C SER A 373 -18.28 2.31 11.96
N ARG A 374 -17.02 2.53 11.59
CA ARG A 374 -15.87 1.90 12.27
C ARG A 374 -15.78 2.29 13.73
N PHE A 375 -15.92 3.59 14.04
CA PHE A 375 -15.85 4.06 15.41
C PHE A 375 -16.86 3.34 16.30
N ARG A 376 -18.12 3.22 15.84
CA ARG A 376 -19.17 2.49 16.55
C ARG A 376 -18.79 1.02 16.74
N SER A 377 -18.39 0.33 15.67
CA SER A 377 -18.00 -1.08 15.71
C SER A 377 -16.84 -1.35 16.67
N ILE A 378 -15.75 -0.58 16.57
CA ILE A 378 -14.53 -0.77 17.36
C ILE A 378 -14.79 -0.40 18.83
N SER A 379 -15.58 0.65 19.10
CA SER A 379 -15.97 1.00 20.46
C SER A 379 -16.79 -0.11 21.12
N THR A 380 -17.74 -0.71 20.38
CA THR A 380 -18.49 -1.88 20.87
C THR A 380 -17.58 -3.07 21.11
N GLU A 381 -16.64 -3.36 20.22
CA GLU A 381 -15.68 -4.46 20.38
C GLU A 381 -14.77 -4.25 21.61
N LEU A 382 -14.31 -3.02 21.87
CA LEU A 382 -13.51 -2.68 23.04
C LEU A 382 -14.28 -2.91 24.35
N VAL A 383 -15.54 -2.45 24.40
CA VAL A 383 -16.43 -2.68 25.55
C VAL A 383 -16.67 -4.18 25.77
N GLN A 384 -16.86 -4.95 24.70
CA GLN A 384 -17.00 -6.40 24.79
C GLN A 384 -15.72 -7.06 25.32
N LEU A 385 -14.55 -6.64 24.83
CA LEU A 385 -13.26 -7.15 25.32
C LEU A 385 -13.05 -6.88 26.81
N HIS A 386 -13.41 -5.68 27.29
CA HIS A 386 -13.34 -5.31 28.71
C HIS A 386 -14.36 -6.04 29.58
N SER A 387 -15.46 -6.52 29.00
CA SER A 387 -16.48 -7.29 29.73
C SER A 387 -16.04 -8.72 30.05
N TYR A 388 -15.05 -9.25 29.32
CA TYR A 388 -14.52 -10.61 29.50
C TYR A 388 -13.00 -10.58 29.70
N PRO A 389 -12.50 -10.03 30.83
CA PRO A 389 -11.06 -10.03 31.10
C PRO A 389 -10.55 -11.46 31.33
N PRO A 390 -9.32 -11.79 30.91
CA PRO A 390 -8.72 -13.10 31.13
C PRO A 390 -8.59 -13.40 32.63
N ASP A 391 -8.85 -14.65 33.03
CA ASP A 391 -8.68 -15.09 34.42
C ASP A 391 -7.23 -14.85 34.87
N ARG A 392 -7.05 -14.37 36.10
CA ARG A 392 -5.75 -14.11 36.74
C ARG A 392 -4.83 -15.34 36.74
N LYS A 393 -5.38 -16.55 36.57
CA LYS A 393 -4.63 -17.81 36.48
C LYS A 393 -4.09 -18.12 35.08
N VAL A 394 -4.59 -17.47 34.04
CA VAL A 394 -4.14 -17.65 32.65
C VAL A 394 -2.74 -17.04 32.50
N LYS A 395 -1.77 -17.86 32.08
CA LYS A 395 -0.38 -17.43 31.87
C LYS A 395 0.01 -17.45 30.39
N GLY A 396 0.85 -16.50 30.02
CA GLY A 396 1.58 -16.50 28.75
C GLY A 396 0.77 -15.96 27.57
N ARG A 397 0.32 -16.85 26.69
CA ARG A 397 -0.05 -16.52 25.30
C ARG A 397 -1.40 -15.81 25.16
N GLU A 398 -2.41 -16.24 25.92
CA GLU A 398 -3.76 -15.66 25.86
C GLU A 398 -3.80 -14.25 26.47
N LEU A 399 -3.02 -14.01 27.54
CA LEU A 399 -2.89 -12.69 28.15
C LEU A 399 -2.20 -11.70 27.19
N GLU A 400 -1.18 -12.15 26.47
CA GLU A 400 -0.51 -11.34 25.44
C GLU A 400 -1.46 -11.03 24.27
N GLU A 401 -2.27 -11.99 23.84
CA GLU A 401 -3.27 -11.79 22.80
C GLU A 401 -4.35 -10.78 23.21
N TYR A 402 -4.86 -10.88 24.45
CA TYR A 402 -5.79 -9.92 25.02
C TYR A 402 -5.20 -8.50 25.01
N ARG A 403 -3.97 -8.35 25.52
CA ARG A 403 -3.27 -7.06 25.57
C ARG A 403 -3.07 -6.46 24.18
N LEU A 404 -2.67 -7.27 23.20
CA LEU A 404 -2.46 -6.80 21.83
C LEU A 404 -3.77 -6.34 21.17
N ARG A 405 -4.88 -7.03 21.46
CA ARG A 405 -6.21 -6.66 20.98
C ARG A 405 -6.71 -5.39 21.64
N GLU A 406 -6.56 -5.27 22.96
CA GLU A 406 -6.90 -4.08 23.72
C GLU A 406 -6.13 -2.85 23.20
N GLU A 407 -4.81 -2.94 23.09
CA GLU A 407 -3.96 -1.85 22.62
C GLU A 407 -4.33 -1.38 21.19
N TYR A 408 -4.71 -2.32 20.32
CA TYR A 408 -5.17 -2.02 18.97
C TYR A 408 -6.53 -1.34 18.95
N LEU A 409 -7.50 -1.84 19.72
CA LEU A 409 -8.85 -1.26 19.76
C LEU A 409 -8.81 0.15 20.37
N GLU A 410 -8.05 0.35 21.45
CA GLU A 410 -7.82 1.69 22.02
C GLU A 410 -7.16 2.64 21.02
N PHE A 411 -6.20 2.16 20.24
CA PHE A 411 -5.58 2.96 19.19
C PHE A 411 -6.59 3.45 18.16
N GLU A 412 -7.38 2.53 17.61
CA GLU A 412 -8.36 2.85 16.57
C GLU A 412 -9.45 3.79 17.12
N VAL A 413 -9.95 3.54 18.34
CA VAL A 413 -10.91 4.44 19.00
C VAL A 413 -10.34 5.87 19.07
N ASN A 414 -9.07 6.02 19.46
CA ASN A 414 -8.42 7.33 19.54
C ASN A 414 -8.25 7.99 18.16
N ILE A 415 -7.92 7.23 17.11
CA ILE A 415 -7.90 7.76 15.72
C ILE A 415 -9.26 8.37 15.40
N HIS A 416 -10.31 7.58 15.52
CA HIS A 416 -11.65 7.98 15.10
C HIS A 416 -12.22 9.11 15.97
N THR A 417 -11.87 9.16 17.26
CA THR A 417 -12.23 10.29 18.15
C THR A 417 -11.62 11.59 17.62
N MET A 418 -10.34 11.57 17.26
CA MET A 418 -9.65 12.75 16.72
C MET A 418 -10.19 13.18 15.35
N VAL A 419 -10.68 12.23 14.53
CA VAL A 419 -11.39 12.55 13.28
C VAL A 419 -12.66 13.32 13.57
N GLN A 420 -13.51 12.84 14.48
CA GLN A 420 -14.75 13.50 14.85
C GLN A 420 -14.53 14.91 15.43
N GLU A 421 -13.50 15.09 16.25
CA GLU A 421 -13.12 16.42 16.75
C GLU A 421 -12.68 17.36 15.63
N SER A 422 -11.92 16.85 14.65
CA SER A 422 -11.45 17.62 13.50
C SER A 422 -12.57 18.02 12.54
N GLU A 423 -13.55 17.13 12.32
CA GLU A 423 -14.75 17.42 11.51
C GLU A 423 -15.64 18.48 12.16
N LYS A 424 -15.86 18.38 13.48
CA LYS A 424 -16.60 19.40 14.26
C LYS A 424 -15.95 20.79 14.13
N LEU A 425 -14.62 20.87 14.16
CA LEU A 425 -13.90 22.12 13.92
C LEU A 425 -14.06 22.65 12.48
N HIS A 426 -14.20 21.77 11.49
CA HIS A 426 -14.37 22.14 10.09
C HIS A 426 -15.79 22.67 9.81
N VAL A 427 -16.81 22.06 10.42
CA VAL A 427 -18.21 22.49 10.34
C VAL A 427 -18.41 23.83 11.04
N CYS A 428 -17.87 24.00 12.26
CA CYS A 428 -17.93 25.29 12.97
C CYS A 428 -17.29 26.45 12.18
N LYS A 429 -16.21 26.21 11.44
CA LYS A 429 -15.59 27.25 10.60
C LYS A 429 -16.42 27.65 9.37
N LYS A 430 -17.22 26.74 8.82
CA LYS A 430 -18.16 27.07 7.73
C LYS A 430 -19.34 27.90 8.21
N GLN A 431 -19.76 27.74 9.46
CA GLN A 431 -20.89 28.46 10.06
C GLN A 431 -20.54 29.86 10.57
N VAL A 432 -19.26 30.18 10.77
CA VAL A 432 -18.80 31.53 11.16
C VAL A 432 -18.54 32.42 9.93
N HIS A 433 -18.54 31.85 8.73
CA HIS A 433 -18.39 32.57 7.46
C HIS A 433 -19.69 32.71 6.66
N HIS A 434 -20.81 32.30 7.24
CA HIS A 434 -22.17 32.61 6.81
C HIS A 434 -22.83 33.48 7.87
#